data_AF-A0A3D0XMG7-F1
#
_entry.id   AF-A0A3D0XMG7-F1
#
_cell.length_a   1.000
_cell.length_b   1.000
_cell.length_c   1.000
_cell.angle_alpha   90.00
_cell.angle_beta   90.00
_cell.angle_gamma   90.00
#
_symmetry.space_group_name_H-M   'P 1'
#
loop_
_entity.id
_entity.type
_entity.pdbx_description
1 polymer ?
#
loop_
_entity_poly.entity_id
_entity_poly.type
_entity_poly.pdbx_seq_one_letter_code
_entity_poly.pdbx_strand_id
1 'polypeptide(L)'
;MDITLKNLVLAGIGGMSNTYEKAQGTIDELVKKGEIAVHEGKELNEELKRKKDEFTPVSAENLKAVLDELDLATKKDLDKLSQRIAKLENK
;
A
#
# COMPACT_ATOMS: atom_id res chain seq x y z
N MET A 1 3.82 15.32 2.13
CA MET A 1 4.44 14.28 1.29
C MET A 1 3.39 13.95 0.24
N ASP A 2 3.57 14.39 -1.00
CA ASP A 2 2.56 14.19 -2.04
C ASP A 2 2.53 12.70 -2.42
N ILE A 3 1.41 12.04 -2.14
CA ILE A 3 1.18 10.65 -2.54
C ILE A 3 0.88 10.66 -4.04
N THR A 4 1.93 10.63 -4.86
CA THR A 4 1.81 10.50 -6.31
C THR A 4 1.29 9.11 -6.67
N LEU A 5 0.55 8.98 -7.77
CA LEU A 5 0.07 7.70 -8.30
C LEU A 5 1.19 6.64 -8.39
N LYS A 6 2.42 7.06 -8.75
CA LYS A 6 3.62 6.22 -8.73
C LYS A 6 3.88 5.61 -7.35
N ASN A 7 3.84 6.43 -6.30
CA ASN A 7 4.04 5.98 -4.91
C ASN A 7 2.89 5.10 -4.42
N LEU A 8 1.66 5.37 -4.86
CA LEU A 8 0.48 4.56 -4.51
C LEU A 8 0.54 3.17 -5.16
N VAL A 9 0.93 3.10 -6.44
CA VAL A 9 1.15 1.84 -7.16
C VAL A 9 2.31 1.06 -6.54
N LEU A 10 3.42 1.72 -6.22
CA LEU A 10 4.58 1.09 -5.57
C LEU A 10 4.26 0.60 -4.15
N ALA A 11 3.48 1.36 -3.37
CA ALA A 11 3.04 0.94 -2.04
C ALA A 11 2.02 -0.21 -2.11
N GLY A 12 1.09 -0.19 -3.08
CA GLY A 12 0.14 -1.27 -3.33
C GLY A 12 0.80 -2.58 -3.76
N ILE A 13 1.89 -2.48 -4.53
CA ILE A 13 2.72 -3.63 -4.93
C ILE A 13 3.57 -4.12 -3.75
N GLY A 14 4.04 -3.23 -2.86
CA GLY A 14 4.86 -3.58 -1.69
C GLY A 14 4.16 -4.35 -0.57
N GLY A 15 2.83 -4.27 -0.48
CA GLY A 15 2.05 -4.95 0.57
C GLY A 15 1.71 -6.41 0.26
N MET A 16 1.87 -6.86 -0.98
CA MET A 16 1.67 -8.25 -1.38
C MET A 16 3.04 -8.82 -1.69
N SER A 17 3.45 -9.92 -1.06
CA SER A 17 4.77 -10.58 -1.21
C SER A 17 5.09 -11.13 -2.62
N ASN A 18 4.66 -10.44 -3.67
CA ASN A 18 4.90 -10.80 -5.06
C ASN A 18 6.08 -10.00 -5.58
N THR A 19 7.09 -10.77 -5.96
CA THR A 19 8.36 -10.38 -6.56
C THR A 19 8.23 -9.29 -7.62
N TYR A 20 9.32 -8.52 -7.81
CA TYR A 20 9.53 -7.55 -8.89
C TYR A 20 8.93 -7.99 -10.25
N GLU A 21 8.99 -9.28 -10.58
CA GLU A 21 8.44 -9.84 -11.83
C GLU A 21 6.92 -9.66 -11.96
N LYS A 22 6.17 -9.79 -10.85
CA LYS A 22 4.72 -9.58 -10.85
C LYS A 22 4.36 -8.10 -10.92
N ALA A 23 5.16 -7.24 -10.27
CA ALA A 23 5.02 -5.79 -10.37
C ALA A 23 5.19 -5.30 -11.82
N GLN A 24 6.23 -5.78 -12.49
CA GLN A 24 6.48 -5.52 -13.90
C GLN A 24 5.32 -6.02 -14.77
N GLY A 25 4.81 -7.23 -14.51
CA GLY A 25 3.65 -7.78 -15.22
C GLY A 25 2.39 -6.91 -15.09
N THR A 26 2.10 -6.38 -13.90
CA THR A 26 0.95 -5.50 -13.68
C THR A 26 1.10 -4.18 -14.44
N ILE A 27 2.28 -3.57 -14.45
CA ILE A 27 2.53 -2.35 -15.22
C ILE A 27 2.37 -2.61 -16.72
N ASP A 28 2.91 -3.72 -17.22
CA ASP A 28 2.78 -4.10 -18.62
C ASP A 28 1.32 -4.35 -19.02
N GLU A 29 0.49 -4.88 -18.12
CA GLU A 29 -0.96 -5.01 -18.34
C GLU A 29 -1.67 -3.65 -18.39
N LEU A 30 -1.33 -2.71 -17.50
CA LEU A 30 -1.91 -1.36 -17.49
C LEU A 30 -1.53 -0.57 -18.75
N VAL A 31 -0.30 -0.76 -19.25
CA VAL A 31 0.14 -0.20 -20.54
C VAL A 31 -0.64 -0.84 -21.70
N LYS A 32 -0.82 -2.17 -21.70
CA LYS A 32 -1.60 -2.87 -22.74
C LYS A 32 -3.07 -2.45 -22.77
N LYS A 33 -3.65 -2.16 -21.60
CA LYS A 33 -5.02 -1.64 -21.47
C LYS A 33 -5.15 -0.16 -21.85
N GLY A 34 -4.04 0.54 -22.07
CA GLY A 34 -4.00 1.98 -22.35
C GLY A 34 -4.32 2.85 -21.13
N GLU A 35 -4.32 2.26 -19.93
CA GLU A 35 -4.55 2.96 -18.66
C GLU A 35 -3.32 3.77 -18.22
N ILE A 36 -2.13 3.38 -18.69
CA ILE A 36 -0.87 4.08 -18.50
C ILE A 36 -0.20 4.28 -19.86
N ALA A 37 0.40 5.44 -20.09
CA ALA A 37 1.15 5.66 -21.32
C ALA A 37 2.42 4.79 -21.35
N VAL A 38 2.80 4.32 -22.54
CA VAL A 38 3.97 3.43 -22.73
C VAL A 38 5.27 4.03 -22.13
N HIS A 39 5.42 5.35 -22.18
CA HIS A 39 6.58 6.03 -21.61
C HIS A 39 6.60 5.99 -20.08
N GLU A 40 5.45 6.20 -19.44
CA GLU A 40 5.31 6.15 -17.98
C GLU A 40 5.48 4.72 -17.46
N GLY A 41 4.97 3.73 -18.19
CA GLY A 41 5.17 2.32 -17.85
C GLY A 41 6.64 1.91 -17.89
N LYS A 42 7.40 2.38 -18.89
CA LYS A 42 8.85 2.16 -18.96
C LYS A 42 9.59 2.83 -17.81
N GLU A 43 9.23 4.06 -17.47
CA GLU A 43 9.83 4.79 -16.36
C GLU A 43 9.59 4.07 -15.03
N LEU A 44 8.35 3.62 -14.80
CA LEU A 44 7.95 2.85 -13.63
C LEU A 44 8.70 1.51 -13.51
N ASN A 45 8.89 0.79 -14.63
CA ASN A 45 9.66 -0.46 -14.65
C ASN A 45 11.14 -0.24 -14.29
N GLU A 46 11.77 0.81 -14.82
CA GLU A 46 13.16 1.16 -14.47
C GLU A 46 13.31 1.62 -13.01
N GLU A 47 12.29 2.27 -12.47
CA GLU A 47 12.26 2.69 -11.06
C GLU A 47 12.02 1.51 -10.11
N LEU A 48 11.13 0.59 -10.48
CA LEU A 48 10.98 -0.70 -9.80
C LEU A 48 12.28 -1.50 -9.78
N LYS A 49 13.02 -1.50 -10.90
CA LYS A 49 14.28 -2.25 -11.02
C LYS A 49 15.37 -1.68 -10.14
N ARG A 50 15.46 -0.34 -10.07
CA ARG A 50 16.36 0.36 -9.15
C ARG A 50 16.01 0.13 -7.69
N LYS A 51 14.71 0.09 -7.35
CA LYS A 51 14.25 -0.14 -5.98
C LYS A 51 14.18 -1.62 -5.59
N LYS A 52 14.48 -2.56 -6.49
CA LYS A 52 14.44 -4.00 -6.22
C LYS A 52 15.26 -4.40 -4.99
N ASP A 53 16.40 -3.75 -4.78
CA ASP A 53 17.29 -4.02 -3.65
C ASP A 53 16.95 -3.18 -2.41
N GLU A 54 16.22 -2.07 -2.57
CA GLU A 54 15.67 -1.23 -1.48
C GLU A 54 14.32 -1.74 -0.96
N PHE A 55 13.64 -2.61 -1.73
CA PHE A 55 12.43 -3.29 -1.31
C PHE A 55 12.79 -4.32 -0.24
N THR A 56 13.00 -3.84 0.99
CA THR A 56 12.95 -4.70 2.16
C THR A 56 11.58 -5.37 2.17
N PRO A 57 11.49 -6.70 2.22
CA PRO A 57 10.19 -7.35 2.40
C PRO A 57 9.53 -6.72 3.61
N VAL A 58 8.28 -6.30 3.45
CA VAL A 58 7.49 -5.72 4.53
C VAL A 58 7.35 -6.80 5.60
N SER A 59 8.27 -6.78 6.56
CA SER A 59 8.23 -7.70 7.70
C SER A 59 7.08 -7.27 8.60
N ALA A 60 6.51 -8.24 9.31
CA ALA A 60 5.48 -7.95 10.30
C ALA A 60 5.95 -6.92 11.34
N GLU A 61 7.25 -6.86 11.62
CA GLU A 61 7.86 -5.89 12.53
C GLU A 61 7.92 -4.47 11.95
N ASN A 62 8.33 -4.29 10.69
CA ASN A 62 8.37 -2.98 10.06
C ASN A 62 6.97 -2.41 9.85
N LEU A 63 6.01 -3.27 9.47
CA LEU A 63 4.61 -2.85 9.33
C LEU A 63 4.02 -2.46 10.69
N LYS A 64 4.32 -3.22 11.75
CA LYS A 64 3.85 -2.92 13.11
C LYS A 64 4.42 -1.60 13.62
N ALA A 65 5.70 -1.32 13.37
CA ALA A 65 6.31 -0.05 13.75
C ALA A 65 5.64 1.17 13.08
N VAL A 66 5.33 1.07 11.78
CA VAL A 66 4.62 2.13 11.05
C VAL A 66 3.18 2.28 11.55
N LEU A 67 2.49 1.17 11.84
CA LEU A 67 1.12 1.21 12.39
C LEU A 67 1.07 1.80 13.79
N ASP A 68 2.07 1.51 14.63
CA ASP A 68 2.22 2.08 15.98
C ASP A 68 2.54 3.59 15.92
N GLU A 69 3.29 4.05 14.92
CA GLU A 69 3.61 5.47 14.71
C GLU A 69 2.40 6.30 14.24
N LEU A 70 1.48 5.69 13.51
CA LEU A 70 0.28 6.36 12.98
C LEU A 70 -0.83 6.56 14.04
N ASP A 71 -0.60 6.17 15.30
CA ASP A 71 -1.54 6.28 16.44
C ASP A 71 -2.97 5.85 16.08
N LEU A 72 -3.07 4.74 15.34
CA LEU A 72 -4.34 4.28 14.78
C LEU A 72 -5.20 3.63 15.88
N ALA A 73 -6.49 3.99 15.89
CA ALA A 73 -7.47 3.34 16.75
C ALA A 73 -7.55 1.84 16.44
N THR A 74 -7.41 1.00 17.47
CA THR A 74 -7.49 -0.44 17.30
C THR A 74 -8.94 -0.90 17.15
N LYS A 75 -9.15 -2.12 16.64
CA LYS A 75 -10.49 -2.72 16.57
C LYS A 75 -11.19 -2.76 17.93
N LYS A 76 -10.43 -2.99 19.02
CA LYS A 76 -10.95 -2.94 20.39
C LYS A 76 -11.46 -1.55 20.77
N ASP A 77 -10.79 -0.50 20.34
CA ASP A 77 -11.20 0.87 20.63
C ASP A 77 -12.51 1.21 19.91
N LEU A 78 -12.66 0.76 18.66
CA LEU A 78 -13.90 0.88 17.89
C LEU A 78 -15.06 0.11 18.53
N ASP A 79 -14.83 -1.13 18.97
CA ASP A 79 -15.85 -1.95 19.64
C ASP A 79 -16.31 -1.30 20.95
N LYS A 80 -15.35 -0.77 21.73
CA LYS A 80 -15.64 -0.08 23.00
C LYS A 80 -16.41 1.21 22.77
N LEU A 81 -16.11 1.94 21.70
CA LEU A 81 -16.84 3.14 21.30
C LEU A 81 -18.28 2.78 20.87
N SER A 82 -18.42 1.74 20.05
CA SER A 82 -19.71 1.24 19.57
C SER A 82 -20.62 0.80 20.72
N GLN A 83 -20.07 0.09 21.71
CA GLN A 83 -20.83 -0.27 22.91
C GLN A 83 -21.25 0.94 23.75
N ARG A 84 -20.41 1.97 23.84
CA ARG A 84 -20.76 3.21 24.57
C ARG A 84 -21.86 3.97 23.85
N ILE A 85 -21.80 4.06 22.52
CA ILE A 85 -22.82 4.68 21.68
C ILE A 85 -24.15 3.94 21.83
N ALA A 86 -24.15 2.61 21.70
CA ALA A 86 -25.36 1.80 21.86
C ALA A 86 -26.02 1.95 23.25
N LYS A 87 -25.22 2.16 24.31
CA LYS A 87 -25.74 2.44 25.67
C LYS A 87 -26.32 3.85 25.82
N LEU A 88 -25.83 4.81 25.05
CA LEU A 88 -26.32 6.19 25.06
C LEU A 88 -27.56 6.35 24.18
N GLU A 89 -27.66 5.59 23.09
CA GLU A 89 -28.81 5.61 22.17
C GLU A 89 -30.05 4.89 22.73
N ASN A 90 -29.87 3.92 23.63
CA ASN A 90 -30.98 3.23 24.32
C ASN A 90 -31.45 3.95 25.60
N LYS A 91 -31.20 5.26 25.69
CA LYS A 91 -31.55 6.10 26.83
C LYS A 91 -32.35 7.32 26.36
#